data_AF-A0A7W8NPH7-F1
#
_entry.id   AF-A0A7W8NPH7-F1
#
_cell.length_a   1.000
_cell.length_b   1.000
_cell.length_c   1.000
_cell.angle_alpha   90.00
_cell.angle_beta   90.00
_cell.angle_gamma   90.00
#
_symmetry.space_group_name_H-M   'P 1'
#
loop_
_entity.id
_entity.type
_entity.pdbx_description
1 polymer ?
#
loop_
_entity_poly.entity_id
_entity_poly.type
_entity_poly.pdbx_seq_one_letter_code
_entity_poly.pdbx_strand_id
1 'polypeptide(L)'
;MPSVRPGNGPETGAPRTTMLALVYILCERRPRAPAVGEWEAEARFLLPTPTAFLEALETAGLADRGHPTDLGVQVSTDILFEDGDITGQTVVHPAELLSLAAHVDDATRVRVHAWHAFAQALEHDGQDARLVIWFIR
;
A
#
# COMPACT_ATOMS: atom_id res chain seq x y z
N MET A 1 -57.64 10.40 26.03
CA MET A 1 -56.53 11.37 25.82
C MET A 1 -55.53 11.21 26.95
N PRO A 2 -54.22 11.49 26.74
CA PRO A 2 -53.23 10.92 25.81
C PRO A 2 -52.13 10.19 26.65
N SER A 3 -51.15 9.44 26.14
CA SER A 3 -50.01 9.94 25.36
C SER A 3 -49.20 8.80 24.77
N VAL A 4 -49.09 8.86 23.45
CA VAL A 4 -47.96 8.41 22.64
C VAL A 4 -46.72 9.19 23.05
N ARG A 5 -45.56 8.53 23.18
CA ARG A 5 -44.34 8.87 22.40
C ARG A 5 -43.41 7.67 22.24
N PRO A 6 -42.93 7.38 21.02
CA PRO A 6 -41.86 6.43 20.75
C PRO A 6 -40.52 7.08 21.11
N GLY A 7 -39.68 6.34 21.83
CA GLY A 7 -38.29 6.72 22.05
C GLY A 7 -37.47 6.49 20.78
N ASN A 8 -37.45 7.49 19.90
CA ASN A 8 -36.38 7.64 18.92
C ASN A 8 -35.11 8.01 19.68
N GLY A 9 -34.32 6.99 20.06
CA GLY A 9 -32.92 7.19 20.41
C GLY A 9 -32.14 7.52 19.15
N PRO A 10 -31.23 8.50 19.18
CA PRO A 10 -30.45 8.86 18.00
C PRO A 10 -29.61 7.65 17.57
N GLU A 11 -29.64 7.39 16.26
CA GLU A 11 -28.62 6.61 15.58
C GLU A 11 -27.27 7.26 15.87
N THR A 12 -26.61 6.81 16.93
CA THR A 12 -25.18 7.05 17.09
C THR A 12 -24.52 6.15 16.06
N GLY A 13 -24.49 6.61 14.80
CA GLY A 13 -23.60 6.11 13.79
C GLY A 13 -22.18 6.35 14.30
N ALA A 14 -21.69 5.41 15.10
CA ALA A 14 -20.25 5.21 15.20
C ALA A 14 -19.76 5.15 13.75
N PRO A 15 -18.72 5.91 13.37
CA PRO A 15 -18.12 5.70 12.08
C PRO A 15 -17.80 4.21 12.03
N ARG A 16 -18.39 3.49 11.07
CA ARG A 16 -17.91 2.15 10.76
C ARG A 16 -16.45 2.37 10.43
N THR A 17 -15.55 2.03 11.36
CA THR A 17 -14.12 1.92 11.08
C THR A 17 -14.05 1.08 9.83
N THR A 18 -13.80 1.73 8.69
CA THR A 18 -13.97 1.07 7.41
C THR A 18 -12.81 0.10 7.32
N MET A 19 -13.12 -1.18 7.49
CA MET A 19 -12.11 -2.22 7.61
C MET A 19 -11.47 -2.42 6.24
N LEU A 20 -10.15 -2.25 6.16
CA LEU A 20 -9.44 -2.58 4.94
C LEU A 20 -9.49 -4.09 4.76
N ALA A 21 -9.96 -4.52 3.60
CA ALA A 21 -10.04 -5.93 3.25
C ALA A 21 -8.64 -6.47 2.91
N LEU A 22 -7.86 -5.71 2.13
CA LEU A 22 -6.60 -6.15 1.56
C LEU A 22 -5.61 -5.00 1.40
N VAL A 23 -4.33 -5.37 1.35
CA VAL A 23 -3.24 -4.51 0.86
C VAL A 23 -2.55 -5.20 -0.31
N TYR A 24 -2.29 -4.43 -1.35
CA TYR A 24 -1.53 -4.83 -2.52
C TYR A 24 -0.18 -4.14 -2.45
N ILE A 25 0.88 -4.92 -2.61
CA ILE A 25 2.26 -4.45 -2.57
C ILE A 25 2.96 -5.12 -3.74
N LEU A 26 3.27 -4.36 -4.79
CA LEU A 26 4.04 -4.86 -5.94
C LEU A 26 5.38 -4.15 -6.02
N CYS A 27 6.44 -4.92 -6.19
CA CYS A 27 7.73 -4.36 -6.56
C CYS A 27 7.78 -4.27 -8.09
N GLU A 28 7.88 -3.05 -8.59
CA GLU A 28 8.19 -2.81 -10.00
C GLU A 28 9.69 -2.60 -10.16
N ARG A 29 10.19 -3.02 -11.33
CA ARG A 29 11.54 -2.68 -11.79
C ARG A 29 11.50 -2.10 -13.19
N ARG A 30 12.54 -1.36 -13.55
CA ARG A 30 12.88 -1.08 -14.95
C ARG A 30 14.39 -1.03 -15.11
N PRO A 31 14.94 -1.28 -16.31
CA PRO A 31 16.38 -1.13 -16.49
C PRO A 31 16.78 0.34 -16.32
N ARG A 32 17.86 0.56 -15.55
CA ARG A 32 18.44 1.88 -15.33
C ARG A 32 19.24 2.28 -16.58
N ALA A 33 19.34 3.59 -16.82
CA ALA A 33 20.09 4.16 -17.93
C ALA A 33 21.46 3.47 -18.13
N PRO A 34 21.91 3.28 -19.40
CA PRO A 34 21.41 3.93 -20.62
C PRO A 34 20.20 3.27 -21.30
N ALA A 35 19.78 2.08 -20.86
CA ALA A 35 18.67 1.35 -21.46
C ALA A 35 17.34 1.66 -20.74
N VAL A 36 16.86 2.91 -20.76
CA VAL A 36 15.58 3.27 -20.11
C VAL A 36 14.46 2.43 -20.71
N GLY A 37 13.92 1.51 -19.92
CA GLY A 37 12.81 0.63 -20.28
C GLY A 37 11.53 0.95 -19.52
N GLU A 38 10.47 0.23 -19.83
CA GLU A 38 9.18 0.33 -19.13
C GLU A 38 9.27 -0.32 -17.74
N TRP A 39 8.35 0.09 -16.86
CA TRP A 39 8.18 -0.56 -15.56
C TRP A 39 7.48 -1.90 -15.73
N GLU A 40 8.03 -2.93 -15.09
CA GLU A 40 7.50 -4.29 -15.07
C GLU A 40 7.28 -4.72 -13.61
N ALA A 41 6.18 -5.41 -13.34
CA ALA A 41 5.96 -5.99 -12.02
C ALA A 41 6.85 -7.23 -11.87
N GLU A 42 7.76 -7.19 -10.91
CA GLU A 42 8.70 -8.28 -10.67
C GLU A 42 8.20 -9.22 -9.56
N ALA A 43 7.61 -8.65 -8.52
CA ALA A 43 7.14 -9.42 -7.38
C ALA A 43 5.88 -8.81 -6.77
N ARG A 44 5.03 -9.68 -6.21
CA ARG A 44 3.90 -9.31 -5.38
C ARG A 44 4.12 -9.83 -3.96
N PHE A 45 3.95 -8.97 -2.97
CA PHE A 45 4.07 -9.30 -1.56
C PHE A 45 2.69 -9.35 -0.91
N LEU A 46 2.54 -10.29 0.03
CA LEU A 46 1.31 -10.48 0.80
C LEU A 46 1.54 -10.03 2.24
N LEU A 47 0.56 -9.30 2.78
CA LEU A 47 0.55 -8.85 4.16
C LEU A 47 -0.87 -9.02 4.75
N PRO A 48 -1.01 -9.75 5.88
CA PRO A 48 -2.33 -10.11 6.43
C PRO A 48 -2.98 -9.01 7.29
N THR A 49 -2.25 -7.95 7.64
CA THR A 49 -2.68 -6.90 8.58
C THR A 49 -2.73 -5.52 7.90
N PRO A 50 -3.62 -5.31 6.91
CA PRO A 50 -3.63 -4.11 6.08
C PRO A 50 -3.82 -2.81 6.87
N THR A 51 -4.69 -2.79 7.89
CA THR A 51 -4.94 -1.59 8.71
C THR A 51 -3.69 -1.12 9.45
N ALA A 52 -3.02 -2.01 10.19
CA ALA A 52 -1.81 -1.66 10.94
C ALA A 52 -0.67 -1.20 10.02
N PHE A 53 -0.61 -1.75 8.80
CA PHE A 53 0.38 -1.35 7.81
C PHE A 53 0.08 0.03 7.21
N LEU A 54 -1.19 0.38 6.97
CA LEU A 54 -1.57 1.74 6.56
C LEU A 54 -1.19 2.76 7.64
N GLU A 55 -1.53 2.52 8.91
CA GLU A 55 -1.18 3.40 10.03
C GLU A 55 0.34 3.61 10.15
N ALA A 56 1.13 2.57 9.89
CA ALA A 56 2.59 2.67 9.86
C ALA A 56 3.09 3.52 8.69
N LEU A 57 2.51 3.38 7.49
CA LEU A 57 2.82 4.24 6.34
C LEU A 57 2.45 5.70 6.62
N GLU A 58 1.30 5.96 7.23
CA GLU A 58 0.86 7.30 7.64
C GLU A 58 1.84 7.91 8.64
N THR A 59 2.22 7.15 9.67
CA THR A 59 3.17 7.59 10.71
C THR A 59 4.55 7.88 10.11
N ALA A 60 4.98 7.10 9.12
CA ALA A 60 6.23 7.32 8.40
C ALA A 60 6.17 8.48 7.39
N GLY A 61 4.99 9.09 7.17
CA GLY A 61 4.79 10.12 6.15
C GLY A 61 4.85 9.59 4.71
N LEU A 62 4.59 8.29 4.53
CA LEU A 62 4.67 7.60 3.24
C LEU A 62 3.30 7.24 2.66
N ALA A 63 2.20 7.43 3.39
CA ALA A 63 0.84 7.16 2.90
C ALA A 63 0.30 8.26 1.96
N ASP A 64 -0.70 7.90 1.14
CA ASP A 64 -1.51 8.79 0.30
C ASP A 64 -0.72 9.75 -0.61
N ARG A 65 0.47 9.33 -1.06
CA ARG A 65 1.32 10.11 -1.98
C ARG A 65 0.85 10.01 -3.43
N GLY A 66 -0.14 9.16 -3.70
CA GLY A 66 -0.62 8.80 -5.02
C GLY A 66 0.29 7.81 -5.73
N HIS A 67 -0.20 7.29 -6.84
CA HIS A 67 0.62 6.54 -7.79
C HIS A 67 1.16 7.47 -8.88
N PRO A 68 2.37 7.22 -9.40
CA PRO A 68 2.90 7.95 -10.54
C PRO A 68 2.14 7.61 -11.82
N THR A 69 2.23 8.46 -12.83
CA THR A 69 1.54 8.24 -14.12
C THR A 69 2.22 7.19 -15.00
N ASP A 70 3.46 6.78 -14.65
CA ASP A 70 4.27 5.82 -15.40
C ASP A 70 4.26 4.42 -14.76
N LEU A 71 3.13 3.99 -14.18
CA LEU A 71 2.98 2.62 -13.69
C LEU A 71 3.20 1.58 -14.80
N GLY A 72 3.74 0.43 -14.45
CA GLY A 72 3.81 -0.72 -15.34
C GLY A 72 2.42 -1.18 -15.75
N VAL A 73 2.32 -1.77 -16.94
CA VAL A 73 1.03 -2.20 -17.52
C VAL A 73 0.31 -3.19 -16.60
N GLN A 74 1.05 -4.10 -15.97
CA GLN A 74 0.48 -5.09 -15.04
C GLN A 74 -0.12 -4.41 -13.81
N VAL A 75 0.62 -3.51 -13.15
CA VAL A 75 0.13 -2.80 -11.96
C VAL A 75 -1.07 -1.90 -12.30
N SER A 76 -1.00 -1.20 -13.43
CA SER A 76 -2.11 -0.38 -13.92
C SER A 76 -3.36 -1.21 -14.17
N THR A 77 -3.19 -2.42 -14.72
CA THR A 77 -4.28 -3.36 -14.97
C THR A 77 -4.87 -3.84 -13.66
N ASP A 78 -4.05 -4.31 -12.71
CA ASP A 78 -4.53 -4.75 -11.39
C ASP A 78 -5.39 -3.65 -10.75
N ILE A 79 -4.88 -2.41 -10.66
CA ILE A 79 -5.62 -1.26 -10.11
C ILE A 79 -6.94 -1.01 -10.84
N LEU A 80 -7.00 -1.09 -12.17
CA LEU A 80 -8.21 -0.80 -12.94
C LEU A 80 -9.31 -1.84 -12.77
N PHE A 81 -8.95 -3.08 -12.45
CA PHE A 81 -9.87 -4.21 -12.37
C PHE A 81 -10.13 -4.69 -10.93
N GLU A 82 -9.56 -4.04 -9.91
CA GLU A 82 -9.91 -4.35 -8.52
C GLU A 82 -11.37 -3.97 -8.22
N ASP A 83 -12.13 -4.95 -7.73
CA ASP A 83 -13.49 -4.76 -7.26
C ASP A 83 -13.46 -4.20 -5.83
N GLY A 84 -13.42 -2.87 -5.69
CA GLY A 84 -13.53 -2.19 -4.40
C GLY A 84 -13.04 -0.75 -4.42
N ASP A 85 -13.26 -0.02 -3.32
CA ASP A 85 -12.77 1.35 -3.21
C ASP A 85 -11.27 1.34 -2.93
N ILE A 86 -10.48 1.80 -3.90
CA ILE A 86 -9.03 1.92 -3.76
C ILE A 86 -8.68 3.13 -2.91
N THR A 87 -7.81 2.94 -1.92
CA THR A 87 -7.33 3.98 -1.01
C THR A 87 -5.83 3.80 -0.72
N GLY A 88 -5.20 4.77 -0.06
CA GLY A 88 -3.85 4.60 0.48
C GLY A 88 -2.79 4.44 -0.61
N GLN A 89 -3.09 4.93 -1.82
CA GLN A 89 -2.21 4.80 -2.98
C GLN A 89 -0.89 5.52 -2.69
N THR A 90 0.20 4.77 -2.77
CA THR A 90 1.53 5.32 -2.57
C THR A 90 2.58 4.52 -3.33
N VAL A 91 3.71 5.16 -3.58
CA VAL A 91 4.93 4.52 -4.04
C VAL A 91 6.00 4.71 -2.97
N VAL A 92 6.72 3.65 -2.64
CA VAL A 92 7.82 3.66 -1.68
C VAL A 92 9.10 3.20 -2.38
N HIS A 93 10.15 4.02 -2.30
CA HIS A 93 11.45 3.66 -2.84
C HIS A 93 12.25 2.81 -1.84
N PRO A 94 13.23 2.01 -2.30
CA PRO A 94 14.01 1.14 -1.42
C PRO A 94 14.63 1.90 -0.24
N ALA A 95 15.21 3.08 -0.50
CA ALA A 95 15.79 3.94 0.54
C ALA A 95 14.82 4.35 1.66
N GLU A 96 13.50 4.34 1.41
CA GLU A 96 12.46 4.74 2.38
C GLU A 96 11.94 3.56 3.21
N LEU A 97 12.15 2.30 2.76
CA LEU A 97 11.62 1.12 3.45
C LEU A 97 12.18 0.94 4.86
N LEU A 98 13.41 1.37 5.11
CA LEU A 98 14.00 1.28 6.45
C LEU A 98 13.37 2.27 7.44
N SER A 99 12.89 3.42 6.97
CA SER A 99 12.11 4.34 7.80
C SER A 99 10.78 3.69 8.20
N LEU A 100 10.11 3.01 7.26
CA LEU A 100 8.88 2.27 7.54
C LEU A 100 9.09 1.14 8.56
N ALA A 101 10.23 0.46 8.52
CA ALA A 101 10.56 -0.63 9.44
C ALA A 101 10.54 -0.20 10.92
N ALA A 102 10.73 1.08 11.22
CA ALA A 102 10.67 1.62 12.58
C ALA A 102 9.24 1.74 13.14
N HIS A 103 8.21 1.71 12.28
CA HIS A 103 6.82 1.98 12.63
C HIS A 103 5.92 0.74 12.59
N VAL A 104 6.47 -0.44 12.29
CA VAL A 104 5.74 -1.70 12.18
C VAL A 104 6.11 -2.67 13.32
N ASP A 105 5.23 -3.66 13.55
CA ASP A 105 5.50 -4.78 14.46
C ASP A 105 6.67 -5.65 13.99
N ASP A 106 7.19 -6.52 14.86
CA ASP A 106 8.39 -7.32 14.56
C ASP A 106 8.17 -8.28 13.37
N ALA A 107 6.99 -8.87 13.25
CA ALA A 107 6.67 -9.80 12.17
C ALA A 107 6.66 -9.09 10.80
N THR A 108 6.08 -7.89 10.74
CA THR A 108 6.04 -7.05 9.54
C THR A 108 7.40 -6.44 9.26
N ARG A 109 8.17 -6.09 10.29
CA ARG A 109 9.55 -5.58 10.17
C ARG A 109 10.45 -6.54 9.42
N VAL A 110 10.38 -7.84 9.75
CA VAL A 110 11.11 -8.88 9.01
C VAL A 110 10.73 -8.90 7.53
N ARG A 111 9.43 -8.71 7.21
CA ARG A 111 8.95 -8.63 5.83
C ARG A 111 9.46 -7.37 5.12
N VAL A 112 9.38 -6.21 5.76
CA VAL A 112 9.89 -4.95 5.23
C VAL A 112 11.39 -5.04 4.92
N HIS A 113 12.18 -5.66 5.81
CA HIS A 113 13.60 -5.91 5.55
C HIS A 113 13.82 -6.86 4.37
N ALA A 114 13.01 -7.91 4.22
CA ALA A 114 13.09 -8.80 3.08
C ALA A 114 12.75 -8.09 1.76
N TRP A 115 11.71 -7.24 1.74
CA TRP A 115 11.34 -6.43 0.58
C TRP A 115 12.43 -5.42 0.22
N HIS A 116 13.03 -4.79 1.24
CA HIS A 116 14.16 -3.90 1.07
C HIS A 116 15.36 -4.62 0.45
N ALA A 117 15.76 -5.77 0.98
CA ALA A 117 16.85 -6.57 0.44
C ALA A 117 16.58 -7.01 -1.01
N PHE A 118 15.34 -7.39 -1.32
CA PHE A 118 14.92 -7.74 -2.67
C PHE A 118 15.07 -6.56 -3.65
N ALA A 119 14.52 -5.40 -3.28
CA ALA A 119 14.59 -4.22 -4.15
C ALA A 119 16.03 -3.70 -4.29
N GLN A 120 16.85 -3.79 -3.24
CA GLN A 120 18.27 -3.47 -3.31
C GLN A 120 19.05 -4.39 -4.24
N ALA A 121 18.72 -5.69 -4.28
CA ALA A 121 19.35 -6.62 -5.22
C ALA A 121 19.06 -6.21 -6.67
N LEU A 122 17.81 -5.82 -6.98
CA LEU A 122 17.46 -5.27 -8.29
C LEU A 122 18.26 -3.99 -8.60
N GLU A 123 18.39 -3.09 -7.64
CA GLU A 123 19.17 -1.85 -7.83
C GLU A 123 20.67 -2.10 -8.04
N HIS A 124 21.20 -3.14 -7.43
CA HIS A 124 22.58 -3.59 -7.63
C HIS A 124 22.80 -4.16 -9.03
N ASP A 125 21.79 -4.84 -9.58
CA ASP A 125 21.78 -5.39 -10.94
C ASP A 125 21.46 -4.34 -12.03
N GLY A 126 21.56 -3.04 -11.67
CA GLY A 126 21.37 -1.94 -12.60
C GLY A 126 19.91 -1.71 -13.00
N GLN A 127 18.95 -2.07 -12.14
CA GLN A 127 17.54 -1.71 -12.30
C GLN A 127 17.20 -0.50 -11.41
N ASP A 128 16.21 0.30 -11.79
CA ASP A 128 15.46 1.09 -10.81
C ASP A 128 14.39 0.19 -10.19
N ALA A 129 14.14 0.32 -8.89
CA ALA A 129 13.10 -0.43 -8.19
C ALA A 129 12.20 0.51 -7.39
N ARG A 130 10.92 0.15 -7.28
CA ARG A 130 9.94 0.83 -6.41
C ARG A 130 8.86 -0.13 -5.96
N LEU A 131 8.29 0.12 -4.79
CA LEU A 131 7.10 -0.60 -4.32
C LEU A 131 5.87 0.26 -4.58
N VAL A 132 4.92 -0.26 -5.35
CA VAL A 132 3.60 0.33 -5.54
C VAL A 132 2.64 -0.32 -4.56
N ILE A 133 1.97 0.51 -3.76
CA ILE A 133 1.13 0.07 -2.65
C ILE A 133 -0.25 0.69 -2.77
N TRP A 134 -1.30 -0.10 -2.59
CA TRP A 134 -2.66 0.38 -2.40
C TRP A 134 -3.47 -0.59 -1.55
N PHE A 135 -4.63 -0.13 -1.09
CA PHE A 135 -5.51 -0.89 -0.24
C PHE A 135 -6.92 -0.93 -0.81
N ILE A 136 -7.62 -2.02 -0.52
CA ILE A 136 -9.03 -2.20 -0.89
C ILE A 136 -9.87 -2.10 0.39
N ARG A 137 -10.90 -1.26 0.36
CA ARG A 137 -11.96 -1.19 1.37
C ARG A 137 -13.16 -2.02 0.97
#